data_AF-B4VZY2-F1
#
_entry.id   AF-B4VZY2-F1
#
_cell.length_a   1.000
_cell.length_b   1.000
_cell.length_c   1.000
_cell.angle_alpha   90.00
_cell.angle_beta   90.00
_cell.angle_gamma   90.00
#
_symmetry.space_group_name_H-M   'P 1'
#
loop_
_entity.id
_entity.type
_entity.pdbx_description
1 polymer ?
#
loop_
_entity_poly.entity_id
_entity_poly.type
_entity_poly.pdbx_seq_one_letter_code
_entity_poly.pdbx_strand_id
1 'polypeptide(L)' 'MWLVQDRAFRWYILEQGKYRQQQADSLGMLSSPFLPGLRLDVQALLRGEMSRVLSIKSDTILCVPKVSRRKVNPSNLD' A
#
# COMPACT_ATOMS: atom_id res chain seq x y z
N MET A 1 3.67 24.44 21.00
CA MET A 1 4.35 23.25 21.55
C MET A 1 5.51 22.93 20.61
N TRP A 2 6.76 23.01 21.05
CA TRP A 2 7.94 22.75 20.21
C TRP A 2 8.43 21.32 20.45
N LEU A 3 8.65 20.56 19.39
CA LEU A 3 9.22 19.21 19.43
C LEU A 3 10.66 19.28 18.93
N VAL A 4 11.60 19.13 19.86
CA VAL A 4 13.02 19.02 19.54
C VAL A 4 13.26 17.57 19.11
N GLN A 5 13.35 17.35 17.80
CA GLN A 5 13.74 16.10 17.15
C GLN A 5 12.74 14.93 17.23
N ASP A 6 11.45 15.19 17.01
CA ASP A 6 10.46 14.10 16.85
C ASP A 6 10.58 13.51 15.43
N ARG A 7 11.54 12.60 15.23
CA ARG A 7 11.55 11.73 14.05
C ARG A 7 10.49 10.66 14.25
N ALA A 8 9.24 11.06 14.14
CA ALA A 8 8.08 10.16 14.18
C ALA A 8 7.36 10.21 12.84
N PHE A 9 7.19 9.04 12.23
CA PHE A 9 6.38 8.88 11.03
C PHE A 9 4.98 8.42 11.46
N ARG A 10 3.96 9.20 11.13
CA ARG A 10 2.56 8.90 11.43
C ARG A 10 1.79 8.86 10.13
N TRP A 11 1.30 7.68 9.76
CA TRP A 11 0.44 7.51 8.60
C TRP A 11 -1.01 7.51 9.05
N TYR A 12 -1.82 8.44 8.54
CA TYR A 12 -3.26 8.46 8.77
C TYR A 12 -4.03 7.96 7.56
N ILE A 13 -4.99 7.07 7.79
CA ILE A 13 -5.94 6.58 6.78
C ILE A 13 -7.30 7.19 7.11
N LEU A 14 -7.99 7.68 6.08
CA LEU A 14 -9.36 8.14 6.22
C LEU A 14 -10.30 6.93 6.15
N GLU A 15 -10.89 6.57 7.28
CA GLU A 15 -11.86 5.49 7.39
C GLU A 15 -13.14 6.03 8.02
N GLN A 16 -14.28 5.86 7.32
CA GLN A 16 -15.60 6.27 7.81
C GLN A 16 -15.65 7.75 8.25
N GLY A 17 -15.00 8.63 7.48
CA GLY A 17 -14.95 10.07 7.77
C GLY A 17 -14.06 10.46 8.94
N LYS A 18 -13.24 9.53 9.48
CA LYS A 18 -12.30 9.80 10.57
C LYS A 18 -10.89 9.41 10.16
N TYR A 19 -9.92 10.27 10.47
CA TYR A 19 -8.51 9.92 10.32
C TYR A 19 -8.10 8.97 11.44
N ARG A 20 -7.68 7.76 11.08
CA ARG A 20 -7.09 6.79 12.01
C ARG A 20 -5.62 6.63 11.71
N GLN A 21 -4.78 6.72 12.75
CA GLN A 21 -3.36 6.44 12.59
C GLN A 21 -3.18 4.93 12.36
N GLN A 22 -2.55 4.58 11.25
CA GLN A 22 -2.16 3.22 10.98
C GLN A 22 -1.03 2.81 11.92
N GLN A 23 -1.12 1.60 12.47
CA GLN A 23 -0.04 1.00 13.24
C GLN A 23 0.81 0.11 12.34
N ALA A 24 2.12 0.17 12.55
CA ALA A 24 3.04 -0.75 11.91
C ALA A 24 2.79 -2.17 12.42
N ASP A 25 3.05 -3.16 11.57
CA ASP A 25 3.01 -4.55 11.97
C ASP A 25 4.20 -4.94 12.87
N SER A 26 4.28 -6.22 13.24
CA SER A 26 5.37 -6.76 14.07
C SER A 26 6.76 -6.62 13.44
N LEU A 27 6.86 -6.37 12.14
CA LEU A 27 8.11 -6.14 11.42
C LEU A 27 8.43 -4.65 11.29
N GLY A 28 7.61 -3.76 11.87
CA GLY A 28 7.76 -2.31 11.73
C GLY A 28 7.38 -1.80 10.35
N MET A 29 6.53 -2.53 9.61
CA MET A 29 6.10 -2.17 8.26
C MET A 29 4.68 -1.61 8.27
N LEU A 30 4.45 -0.56 7.49
CA LEU A 30 3.11 -0.01 7.20
C LEU A 30 2.69 -0.42 5.79
N SER A 31 1.45 -0.85 5.61
CA SER A 31 0.94 -1.30 4.31
C SER A 31 -0.04 -0.29 3.74
N SER A 32 0.12 0.09 2.47
CA SER A 32 -0.82 1.03 1.86
C SER A 32 -2.18 0.36 1.62
N PRO A 33 -3.29 0.93 2.11
CA PRO A 33 -4.63 0.44 1.77
C PRO A 33 -5.04 0.78 0.33
N PHE A 34 -4.39 1.77 -0.31
CA PHE A 34 -4.72 2.24 -1.66
C PHE A 34 -3.85 1.61 -2.74
N LEU A 35 -2.65 1.14 -2.38
CA LEU A 35 -1.67 0.54 -3.29
C LEU A 35 -1.38 -0.88 -2.82
N PRO A 36 -2.10 -1.88 -3.37
CA PRO A 36 -1.87 -3.28 -3.03
C PRO A 36 -0.40 -3.66 -3.19
N GLY A 37 0.21 -4.17 -2.12
CA GLY A 37 1.61 -4.61 -2.11
C GLY A 37 2.63 -3.55 -1.72
N LEU A 38 2.28 -2.27 -1.63
CA LEU A 38 3.19 -1.24 -1.13
C LEU A 38 3.33 -1.37 0.40
N ARG A 39 4.56 -1.64 0.86
CA ARG A 39 4.90 -1.68 2.29
C ARG A 39 6.06 -0.75 2.58
N LEU A 40 5.96 0.05 3.63
CA LEU A 40 6.98 1.01 4.05
C LEU A 40 7.60 0.59 5.38
N ASP A 41 8.93 0.50 5.42
CA ASP A 41 9.70 0.31 6.65
C ASP A 41 9.76 1.63 7.42
N VAL A 42 9.13 1.66 8.61
CA VAL A 42 9.09 2.86 9.45
C VAL A 42 10.48 3.29 9.87
N GLN A 43 11.37 2.35 10.18
CA GLN A 43 12.73 2.67 10.61
C GLN A 43 13.57 3.24 9.47
N ALA A 44 13.42 2.69 8.26
CA ALA A 44 14.07 3.24 7.07
C ALA A 44 13.55 4.64 6.71
N LEU A 45 12.23 4.88 6.86
CA LEU A 45 11.62 6.20 6.70
C LEU A 45 12.22 7.22 7.68
N LEU A 46 12.34 6.85 8.96
CA LEU A 46 12.91 7.73 9.99
C LEU A 46 14.41 8.00 9.80
N ARG A 47 15.13 7.08 9.15
CA ARG A 47 16.54 7.25 8.78
C ARG A 47 16.74 7.98 7.44
N GLY A 48 15.69 8.24 6.67
CA GLY A 48 15.78 8.85 5.35
C GLY A 48 16.34 7.89 4.28
N GLU A 49 16.32 6.58 4.52
CA GLU A 49 16.83 5.56 3.61
C GLU A 49 15.80 5.22 2.52
N MET A 50 15.53 6.19 1.64
CA MET A 50 14.49 6.07 0.60
C MET A 50 14.73 4.88 -0.34
N SER A 51 15.98 4.55 -0.67
CA SER A 51 16.32 3.37 -1.47
C SER A 51 15.83 2.08 -0.82
N ARG A 52 15.91 1.97 0.51
CA ARG A 52 15.43 0.81 1.27
C ARG A 52 13.90 0.80 1.35
N VAL A 53 13.29 1.94 1.62
CA VAL A 53 11.83 2.11 1.65
C VAL A 53 11.19 1.70 0.32
N LEU A 54 11.78 2.09 -0.81
CA LEU A 54 11.27 1.80 -2.15
C LEU A 54 11.69 0.41 -2.69
N SER A 55 12.71 -0.22 -2.09
CA SER A 55 13.16 -1.57 -2.47
C SER A 55 12.19 -2.68 -2.06
N ILE A 56 11.24 -2.38 -1.15
CA ILE A 56 10.21 -3.32 -0.72
C ILE A 56 9.19 -3.45 -1.86
N LYS A 57 9.38 -4.51 -2.66
CA LYS A 57 8.61 -4.92 -3.84
C LYS A 57 7.20 -4.33 -3.94
N SER A 58 7.03 -3.34 -4.81
CA SER A 58 5.72 -3.00 -5.40
C SER A 58 5.43 -4.00 -6.52
N ASP A 59 5.14 -5.27 -6.18
CA ASP A 59 5.06 -6.38 -7.14
C ASP A 59 3.84 -6.31 -8.08
N THR A 60 3.03 -5.24 -8.06
CA THR A 60 1.81 -5.18 -8.86
C THR A 60 1.40 -3.74 -9.17
N ILE A 61 2.16 -3.04 -10.01
CA ILE A 61 1.61 -1.88 -10.77
C ILE A 61 0.76 -2.38 -11.96
N LEU A 62 0.74 -3.68 -12.24
CA LEU A 62 -0.08 -4.28 -13.29
C LEU A 62 -1.29 -5.06 -12.73
N CYS A 63 -2.24 -4.37 -12.11
CA CYS A 63 -3.62 -4.89 -12.10
C CYS A 63 -4.28 -4.47 -13.42
N VAL A 64 -3.94 -5.15 -14.52
CA VAL A 64 -4.82 -5.16 -15.68
C VAL A 64 -6.00 -6.04 -15.26
N PRO A 65 -7.26 -5.55 -15.25
CA PRO A 65 -8.39 -6.42 -15.00
C PRO A 65 -8.37 -7.52 -16.07
N LYS A 66 -8.27 -8.79 -15.66
CA LYS A 66 -8.49 -9.92 -16.57
C LYS A 66 -9.97 -9.87 -16.99
N VAL A 67 -10.25 -9.15 -18.08
CA VAL A 67 -11.54 -9.22 -18.76
C VAL A 67 -11.73 -10.67 -19.19
N SER A 68 -12.62 -11.36 -18.47
CA SER A 68 -13.04 -12.71 -18.81
C SER A 68 -13.77 -12.64 -20.15
N ARG A 69 -13.09 -13.00 -21.26
CA ARG A 69 -13.79 -13.18 -22.54
C ARG A 69 -14.77 -14.33 -22.35
N ARG A 70 -16.08 -14.03 -22.30
CA ARG A 70 -17.10 -15.05 -22.49
C ARG A 70 -16.81 -15.74 -23.83
N LYS A 71 -16.53 -17.05 -23.82
CA LYS A 71 -16.64 -17.85 -25.04
C LYS A 71 -18.11 -17.83 -25.45
N VAL A 72 -18.43 -17.18 -26.56
CA VAL A 72 -19.70 -17.40 -27.24
C VAL A 72 -19.64 -18.83 -27.78
N ASN A 73 -20.55 -19.68 -27.31
CA ASN A 73 -20.65 -21.06 -27.76
C ASN A 73 -21.36 -21.07 -29.13
N PRO A 74 -20.83 -21.74 -30.17
CA PRO A 74 -21.44 -21.76 -31.50
C PRO A 74 -22.74 -22.58 -31.58
N SER A 75 -23.21 -23.14 -30.46
CA SER A 75 -24.46 -23.91 -30.36
C SER A 75 -25.74 -23.08 -30.34
N ASN A 76 -25.66 -21.75 -30.48
CA ASN A 76 -26.82 -20.84 -30.48
C ASN A 76 -27.14 -20.29 -31.89
N LEU A 77 -26.76 -21.01 -32.95
CA LEU A 77 -27.31 -20.79 -34.28
C LEU A 77 -28.26 -21.95 -34.57
N ASP A 78 -29.55 -21.74 -34.28
CA ASP A 78 -30.62 -22.34 -35.07
C ASP A 78 -30.60 -21.73 -36.47
#